data_AF-A0A2V8N3M5-F1
#
_entry.id   AF-A0A2V8N3M5-F1
#
_cell.length_a   1.000
_cell.length_b   1.000
_cell.length_c   1.000
_cell.angle_alpha   90.00
_cell.angle_beta   90.00
_cell.angle_gamma   90.00
#
_symmetry.space_group_name_H-M   'P 1'
#
loop_
_entity.id
_entity.type
_entity.pdbx_description
1 polymer ?
#
loop_
_entity_poly.entity_id
_entity_poly.type
_entity_poly.pdbx_seq_one_letter_code
_entity_poly.pdbx_strand_id
1 'polypeptide(L)'
;MDETIHEVTRKMMNSTFTIAERELGPTRIRWRWGIGAAVLMMLVALFPQIHFAVSRGHNWHGANAITHPDEVAYSAYVASLIRGNPRRYDPYTGRGEETNAAESLFSIQFIPAYTMAVPGRWLGLSASTLFGCFPVLCACASSLALFWFLTLLTRDERLSAGAVLFVLCLGTLIARQGIVRYVPNLNYLIPMWLSERVLPPSVYHLPFLRLYQPAIAFPLFFVLCGFVWFALNVPNLRRSLLWAMGGGLVVDALIFSYFYLWTAAAAWLACTGVLWLLFRRGELKRLVLVFGTVAAIALPAAGVYLTMLSRRALTVDAAQALVFTHQPDLFRLSEIGSFIVLAMLTVGVRRRLFQAREPLVLFTASLALMVVVVFNQQVVIGRSLQPIHYEWFIGNYCALSALVLTAALWWRNKKPALTDKRIAIVACFALIWGFGEVWLATSVNYDRNVASDELRPVAERLRALAQSNNPAQTEPPNGQAAAVLIADLPLADILPTCAPQAVLWAPRMLVFPGVTEAEDRQRFFQQLYYLGYDEPKIWKELEKADWNFYAGLFPYYRLSRV
;
A
#
# COMPACT_ATOMS: atom_id res chain seq x y z
N MET A 1 -23.05 -59.02 10.01
CA MET A 1 -21.95 -58.15 10.51
C MET A 1 -21.55 -57.12 9.47
N ASP A 2 -21.51 -57.46 8.17
CA ASP A 2 -21.17 -56.52 7.09
C ASP A 2 -22.21 -55.40 6.85
N GLU A 3 -23.51 -55.67 6.98
CA GLU A 3 -24.53 -54.62 6.83
C GLU A 3 -24.44 -53.54 7.92
N THR A 4 -24.09 -53.94 9.14
CA THR A 4 -23.99 -53.03 10.29
C THR A 4 -22.79 -52.08 10.15
N ILE A 5 -21.67 -52.55 9.61
CA ILE A 5 -20.49 -51.72 9.33
C ILE A 5 -20.81 -50.74 8.20
N HIS A 6 -21.53 -51.18 7.17
CA HIS A 6 -21.87 -50.32 6.04
C HIS A 6 -22.87 -49.22 6.42
N GLU A 7 -23.83 -49.52 7.31
CA GLU A 7 -24.79 -48.53 7.81
C GLU A 7 -24.14 -47.51 8.78
N VAL A 8 -23.23 -47.95 9.65
CA VAL A 8 -22.47 -47.04 10.54
C VAL A 8 -21.55 -46.12 9.73
N THR A 9 -20.90 -46.64 8.69
CA THR A 9 -20.02 -45.84 7.81
C THR A 9 -20.84 -44.82 7.01
N ARG A 10 -22.03 -45.21 6.53
CA ARG A 10 -22.98 -44.31 5.84
C ARG A 10 -23.55 -43.25 6.78
N LYS A 11 -23.90 -43.60 8.03
CA LYS A 11 -24.33 -42.62 9.06
C LYS A 11 -23.21 -41.68 9.46
N MET A 12 -21.97 -42.15 9.59
CA MET A 12 -20.81 -41.28 9.88
C MET A 12 -20.51 -40.32 8.73
N MET A 13 -20.55 -40.78 7.47
CA MET A 13 -20.36 -39.92 6.30
C MET A 13 -21.50 -38.90 6.13
N ASN A 14 -22.76 -39.30 6.32
CA ASN A 14 -23.90 -38.39 6.25
C ASN A 14 -23.93 -37.40 7.42
N SER A 15 -23.46 -37.79 8.61
CA SER A 15 -23.29 -36.91 9.77
C SER A 15 -22.19 -35.87 9.56
N THR A 16 -21.07 -36.21 8.90
CA THR A 16 -20.02 -35.23 8.60
C THR A 16 -20.47 -34.23 7.53
N PHE A 17 -21.27 -34.66 6.54
CA PHE A 17 -21.84 -33.78 5.53
C PHE A 17 -22.92 -32.82 6.08
N THR A 18 -23.77 -33.28 7.00
CA THR A 18 -24.82 -32.42 7.60
C THR A 18 -24.28 -31.39 8.60
N ILE A 19 -23.16 -31.66 9.27
CA ILE A 19 -22.49 -30.65 10.11
C ILE A 19 -21.87 -29.55 9.24
N ALA A 20 -21.28 -29.90 8.07
CA ALA A 20 -20.72 -28.91 7.15
C ALA A 20 -21.77 -27.97 6.54
N GLU A 21 -22.98 -28.46 6.23
CA GLU A 21 -24.08 -27.60 5.75
C GLU A 21 -24.66 -26.70 6.85
N ARG A 22 -24.73 -27.18 8.10
CA ARG A 22 -25.22 -26.39 9.24
C ARG A 22 -24.20 -25.33 9.69
N GLU A 23 -22.91 -25.59 9.51
CA GLU A 23 -21.85 -24.65 9.86
C GLU A 23 -21.61 -23.54 8.84
N LEU A 24 -22.02 -23.69 7.58
CA LEU A 24 -21.90 -22.63 6.56
C LEU A 24 -23.22 -21.89 6.30
N GLY A 25 -24.25 -22.12 7.13
CA GLY A 25 -25.48 -21.34 7.10
C GLY A 25 -25.15 -19.84 7.26
N PRO A 26 -25.78 -18.95 6.49
CA PRO A 26 -25.43 -17.53 6.50
C PRO A 26 -25.85 -16.91 7.84
N THR A 27 -24.96 -16.90 8.82
CA THR A 27 -25.10 -15.99 9.94
C THR A 27 -24.99 -14.58 9.37
N ARG A 28 -26.11 -13.87 9.35
CA ARG A 28 -26.20 -12.51 8.81
C ARG A 28 -25.21 -11.62 9.57
N ILE A 29 -24.17 -11.16 8.89
CA ILE A 29 -23.17 -10.24 9.45
C ILE A 29 -23.87 -8.95 9.87
N ARG A 30 -23.79 -8.59 11.16
CA ARG A 30 -24.25 -7.31 11.70
C ARG A 30 -23.19 -6.26 11.45
N TRP A 31 -23.29 -5.63 10.28
CA TRP A 31 -22.37 -4.60 9.79
C TRP A 31 -22.18 -3.38 10.69
N ARG A 32 -23.07 -3.13 11.66
CA ARG A 32 -22.95 -2.01 12.60
C ARG A 32 -21.58 -1.94 13.30
N TRP A 33 -20.97 -3.09 13.62
CA TRP A 33 -19.66 -3.14 14.27
C TRP A 33 -18.53 -2.76 13.30
N GLY A 34 -18.60 -3.29 12.07
CA GLY A 34 -17.67 -2.92 11.00
C GLY A 34 -17.77 -1.45 10.62
N ILE A 35 -18.99 -0.90 10.53
CA ILE A 35 -19.25 0.53 10.29
C ILE A 35 -18.65 1.36 11.43
N GLY A 36 -18.82 0.95 12.70
CA GLY A 36 -18.21 1.63 13.83
C GLY A 36 -16.69 1.71 13.74
N ALA A 37 -16.02 0.58 13.45
CA ALA A 37 -14.58 0.54 13.24
C ALA A 37 -14.14 1.41 12.03
N ALA A 38 -14.88 1.35 10.93
CA ALA A 38 -14.63 2.16 9.74
C ALA A 38 -14.75 3.66 10.02
N VAL A 39 -15.78 4.10 10.74
CA VAL A 39 -15.96 5.51 11.14
C VAL A 39 -14.79 5.97 12.02
N LEU A 40 -14.34 5.17 12.99
CA LEU A 40 -13.17 5.51 13.80
C LEU A 40 -11.92 5.68 12.94
N MET A 41 -11.66 4.77 12.01
CA MET A 41 -10.52 4.87 11.10
C MET A 41 -10.63 6.05 10.12
N MET A 42 -11.85 6.38 9.66
CA MET A 42 -12.10 7.58 8.85
C MET A 42 -11.74 8.85 9.62
N LEU A 43 -12.11 8.95 10.90
CA LEU A 43 -11.77 10.10 11.74
C LEU A 43 -10.25 10.23 11.95
N VAL A 44 -9.57 9.10 12.19
CA VAL A 44 -8.11 9.07 12.30
C VAL A 44 -7.45 9.49 10.98
N ALA A 45 -7.93 8.98 9.84
CA ALA A 45 -7.40 9.33 8.52
C ALA A 45 -7.65 10.78 8.11
N LEU A 46 -8.75 11.39 8.59
CA LEU A 46 -9.13 12.76 8.28
C LEU A 46 -8.39 13.79 9.17
N PHE A 47 -7.82 13.35 10.30
CA PHE A 47 -7.17 14.23 11.27
C PHE A 47 -6.08 15.13 10.66
N PRO A 48 -5.12 14.65 9.83
CA PRO A 48 -4.08 15.50 9.26
C PRO A 48 -4.66 16.69 8.47
N GLN A 49 -5.69 16.43 7.65
CA GLN A 49 -6.31 17.45 6.81
C GLN A 49 -7.13 18.44 7.64
N ILE A 50 -7.92 17.96 8.63
CA ILE A 50 -8.67 18.84 9.53
C ILE A 50 -7.71 19.72 10.32
N HIS A 51 -6.71 19.12 10.97
CA HIS A 51 -5.72 19.85 11.75
C HIS A 51 -5.06 20.93 10.89
N PHE A 52 -4.58 20.57 9.71
CA PHE A 52 -3.91 21.50 8.81
C PHE A 52 -4.82 22.67 8.38
N ALA A 53 -6.03 22.39 7.91
CA ALA A 53 -6.97 23.42 7.48
C ALA A 53 -7.39 24.34 8.64
N VAL A 54 -7.65 23.79 9.84
CA VAL A 54 -8.01 24.57 11.03
C VAL A 54 -6.84 25.44 11.50
N SER A 55 -5.62 24.90 11.53
CA SER A 55 -4.42 25.64 11.94
C SER A 55 -4.08 26.79 10.99
N ARG A 56 -4.30 26.61 9.67
CA ARG A 56 -4.14 27.68 8.68
C ARG A 56 -5.27 28.71 8.73
N GLY A 57 -6.48 28.31 9.11
CA GLY A 57 -7.64 29.19 9.22
C GLY A 57 -7.92 29.93 7.91
N HIS A 58 -8.03 31.26 7.95
CA HIS A 58 -8.25 32.09 6.76
C HIS A 58 -7.09 32.10 5.76
N ASN A 59 -5.89 31.67 6.18
CA ASN A 59 -4.72 31.59 5.29
C ASN A 59 -4.64 30.24 4.56
N TRP A 60 -5.63 29.34 4.73
CA TRP A 60 -5.64 28.08 4.01
C TRP A 60 -6.05 28.30 2.55
N HIS A 61 -5.17 27.95 1.63
CA HIS A 61 -5.38 28.09 0.18
C HIS A 61 -5.86 26.79 -0.49
N GLY A 62 -6.22 25.78 0.30
CA GLY A 62 -6.82 24.54 -0.17
C GLY A 62 -5.82 23.41 -0.42
N ALA A 63 -4.56 23.52 -0.01
CA ALA A 63 -3.61 22.41 -0.16
C ALA A 63 -3.99 21.21 0.72
N ASN A 64 -3.60 20.02 0.25
CA ASN A 64 -3.72 18.79 1.03
C ASN A 64 -2.56 18.66 2.02
N ALA A 65 -2.83 18.04 3.16
CA ALA A 65 -1.80 17.63 4.11
C ALA A 65 -1.01 16.44 3.53
N ILE A 66 0.18 16.70 3.03
CA ILE A 66 1.10 15.68 2.52
C ILE A 66 1.86 15.10 3.70
N THR A 67 1.98 13.78 3.69
CA THR A 67 2.55 13.05 4.83
C THR A 67 3.60 12.04 4.42
N HIS A 68 3.67 11.70 3.13
CA HIS A 68 4.73 10.90 2.57
C HIS A 68 5.44 11.62 1.42
N PRO A 69 6.79 11.56 1.35
CA PRO A 69 7.55 12.30 0.35
C PRO A 69 7.13 12.04 -1.10
N ASP A 70 6.79 10.80 -1.45
CA ASP A 70 6.47 10.40 -2.83
C ASP A 70 5.06 10.74 -3.27
N GLU A 71 4.20 11.18 -2.35
CA GLU A 71 2.82 11.58 -2.67
C GLU A 71 2.76 12.72 -3.67
N VAL A 72 3.79 13.57 -3.70
CA VAL A 72 3.89 14.71 -4.63
C VAL A 72 3.95 14.26 -6.10
N ALA A 73 4.66 13.17 -6.40
CA ALA A 73 4.73 12.61 -7.75
C ALA A 73 3.41 11.93 -8.14
N TYR A 74 2.76 11.27 -7.18
CA TYR A 74 1.43 10.70 -7.41
C TYR A 74 0.39 11.80 -7.68
N SER A 75 0.41 12.88 -6.91
CA SER A 75 -0.54 13.99 -7.07
C SER A 75 -0.28 14.76 -8.37
N ALA A 76 0.98 14.95 -8.76
CA ALA A 76 1.36 15.52 -10.05
C ALA A 76 0.82 14.69 -11.23
N TYR A 77 1.00 13.36 -11.18
CA TYR A 77 0.49 12.47 -12.23
C TYR A 77 -1.04 12.46 -12.30
N VAL A 78 -1.73 12.35 -11.16
CA VAL A 78 -3.20 12.44 -11.10
C VAL A 78 -3.69 13.79 -11.61
N ALA A 79 -3.03 14.89 -11.26
CA ALA A 79 -3.35 16.22 -11.77
C ALA A 79 -3.24 16.30 -13.29
N SER A 80 -2.23 15.66 -13.89
CA SER A 80 -2.08 15.60 -15.35
C SER A 80 -3.22 14.83 -16.02
N LEU A 81 -3.65 13.70 -15.45
CA LEU A 81 -4.76 12.91 -15.96
C LEU A 81 -6.10 13.65 -15.84
N ILE A 82 -6.31 14.38 -14.75
CA ILE A 82 -7.49 15.26 -14.57
C ILE A 82 -7.53 16.33 -15.66
N ARG A 83 -6.37 16.89 -16.03
CA ARG A 83 -6.22 17.85 -17.14
C ARG A 83 -6.44 17.23 -18.52
N GLY A 84 -6.44 15.90 -18.61
CA GLY A 84 -6.72 15.16 -19.83
C GLY A 84 -5.51 14.71 -20.63
N ASN A 85 -4.32 14.80 -20.01
CA ASN A 85 -3.10 14.30 -20.61
C ASN A 85 -3.11 12.76 -20.69
N PRO A 86 -2.37 12.16 -21.65
CA PRO A 86 -2.34 10.71 -21.81
C PRO A 86 -1.66 10.00 -20.63
N ARG A 87 -1.90 8.69 -20.50
CA ARG A 87 -1.34 7.82 -19.43
C ARG A 87 0.19 7.85 -19.32
N ARG A 88 0.91 8.11 -20.41
CA ARG A 88 2.39 8.14 -20.41
C ARG A 88 2.96 9.54 -20.25
N TYR A 89 2.10 10.54 -20.06
CA TYR A 89 2.51 11.93 -19.89
C TYR A 89 3.36 12.11 -18.64
N ASP A 90 4.44 12.86 -18.80
CA ASP A 90 5.33 13.29 -17.72
C ASP A 90 4.91 14.69 -17.23
N PRO A 91 4.34 14.80 -16.02
CA PRO A 91 3.86 16.07 -15.49
C PRO A 91 4.98 17.08 -15.20
N TYR A 92 6.22 16.65 -15.05
CA TYR A 92 7.34 17.53 -14.70
C TYR A 92 7.97 18.18 -15.94
N THR A 93 7.97 17.47 -17.06
CA THR A 93 8.69 17.89 -18.28
C THR A 93 7.74 18.32 -19.38
N GLY A 94 6.47 17.94 -19.30
CA GLY A 94 5.46 18.19 -20.33
C GLY A 94 5.58 17.27 -21.55
N ARG A 95 6.37 16.19 -21.47
CA ARG A 95 6.62 15.23 -22.56
C ARG A 95 5.75 13.96 -22.38
N GLY A 96 5.75 13.05 -23.37
CA GLY A 96 5.03 11.77 -23.26
C GLY A 96 3.68 11.72 -23.98
N GLU A 97 3.45 12.62 -24.94
CA GLU A 97 2.31 12.57 -25.87
C GLU A 97 2.62 11.75 -27.13
N GLU A 98 3.90 11.49 -27.40
CA GLU A 98 4.36 10.72 -28.53
C GLU A 98 3.92 9.24 -28.46
N THR A 99 3.57 8.67 -29.63
CA THR A 99 3.03 7.30 -29.76
C THR A 99 3.96 6.20 -29.23
N ASN A 100 5.26 6.48 -29.14
CA ASN A 100 6.30 5.55 -28.65
C ASN A 100 6.90 5.96 -27.30
N ALA A 101 6.23 6.84 -26.53
CA ALA A 101 6.68 7.18 -25.18
C ALA A 101 6.87 5.90 -24.34
N ALA A 102 7.97 5.82 -23.61
CA ALA A 102 8.28 4.71 -22.74
C ALA A 102 7.30 4.65 -21.54
N GLU A 103 7.16 3.46 -20.94
CA GLU A 103 6.29 3.30 -19.78
C GLU A 103 7.01 3.74 -18.48
N SER A 104 6.29 4.44 -17.59
CA SER A 104 6.67 4.60 -16.16
C SER A 104 5.94 3.59 -15.28
N LEU A 105 6.39 3.40 -14.03
CA LEU A 105 5.63 2.58 -13.07
C LEU A 105 4.21 3.12 -12.84
N PHE A 106 4.03 4.44 -12.88
CA PHE A 106 2.74 5.12 -12.73
C PHE A 106 1.80 4.81 -13.89
N SER A 107 2.36 4.79 -15.10
CA SER A 107 1.61 4.44 -16.30
C SER A 107 1.23 2.96 -16.28
N ILE A 108 2.12 2.06 -15.84
CA ILE A 108 1.83 0.62 -15.78
C ILE A 108 0.78 0.33 -14.68
N GLN A 109 0.92 0.98 -13.53
CA GLN A 109 0.04 0.81 -12.36
C GLN A 109 -1.08 1.86 -12.35
N PHE A 110 -1.82 1.92 -13.45
CA PHE A 110 -2.73 3.03 -13.73
C PHE A 110 -4.05 2.99 -12.92
N ILE A 111 -4.47 1.84 -12.38
CA ILE A 111 -5.80 1.72 -11.75
C ILE A 111 -6.02 2.74 -10.61
N PRO A 112 -5.10 2.88 -9.63
CA PRO A 112 -5.20 3.92 -8.62
C PRO A 112 -5.31 5.33 -9.20
N ALA A 113 -4.50 5.63 -10.23
CA ALA A 113 -4.49 6.93 -10.89
C ALA A 113 -5.87 7.28 -11.46
N TYR A 114 -6.44 6.35 -12.25
CA TYR A 114 -7.71 6.57 -12.93
C TYR A 114 -8.91 6.52 -11.98
N THR A 115 -8.81 5.74 -10.89
CA THR A 115 -9.83 5.71 -9.84
C THR A 115 -9.98 7.07 -9.16
N MET A 116 -8.90 7.86 -9.09
CA MET A 116 -8.94 9.24 -8.60
C MET A 116 -9.24 10.25 -9.71
N ALA A 117 -8.53 10.16 -10.84
CA ALA A 117 -8.56 11.18 -11.88
C ALA A 117 -9.89 11.25 -12.62
N VAL A 118 -10.57 10.12 -12.87
CA VAL A 118 -11.85 10.11 -13.60
C VAL A 118 -12.95 10.82 -12.81
N PRO A 119 -13.21 10.49 -11.52
CA PRO A 119 -14.13 11.27 -10.70
C PRO A 119 -13.67 12.73 -10.54
N GLY A 120 -12.37 12.98 -10.38
CA GLY A 120 -11.81 14.32 -10.28
C GLY A 120 -12.17 15.20 -11.46
N ARG A 121 -11.95 14.68 -12.68
CA ARG A 121 -12.28 15.38 -13.92
C ARG A 121 -13.79 15.58 -14.06
N TRP A 122 -14.59 14.55 -13.76
CA TRP A 122 -16.04 14.62 -13.90
C TRP A 122 -16.68 15.63 -12.93
N LEU A 123 -16.17 15.72 -11.70
CA LEU A 123 -16.68 16.61 -10.65
C LEU A 123 -15.98 17.98 -10.59
N GLY A 124 -14.98 18.23 -11.46
CA GLY A 124 -14.18 19.45 -11.43
C GLY A 124 -13.31 19.59 -10.18
N LEU A 125 -12.95 18.48 -9.52
CA LEU A 125 -12.13 18.48 -8.32
C LEU A 125 -10.63 18.51 -8.67
N SER A 126 -9.87 19.27 -7.89
CA SER A 126 -8.41 19.31 -8.01
C SER A 126 -7.77 18.02 -7.45
N ALA A 127 -6.53 17.73 -7.88
CA ALA A 127 -5.75 16.64 -7.30
C ALA A 127 -5.56 16.83 -5.78
N SER A 128 -5.26 18.05 -5.31
CA SER A 128 -5.15 18.35 -3.88
C SER A 128 -6.44 18.03 -3.13
N THR A 129 -7.61 18.42 -3.65
CA THR A 129 -8.91 18.11 -3.03
C THR A 129 -9.12 16.59 -2.92
N LEU A 130 -8.83 15.85 -4.00
CA LEU A 130 -8.93 14.39 -3.97
C LEU A 130 -7.96 13.78 -2.96
N PHE A 131 -6.71 14.23 -2.91
CA PHE A 131 -5.71 13.72 -1.96
C PHE A 131 -6.08 14.03 -0.49
N GLY A 132 -6.89 15.06 -0.22
CA GLY A 132 -7.47 15.31 1.10
C GLY A 132 -8.64 14.37 1.46
N CYS A 133 -9.47 13.99 0.50
CA CYS A 133 -10.69 13.21 0.76
C CYS A 133 -10.52 11.69 0.60
N PHE A 134 -9.70 11.24 -0.36
CA PHE A 134 -9.50 9.82 -0.67
C PHE A 134 -8.95 8.97 0.49
N PRO A 135 -8.03 9.45 1.35
CA PRO A 135 -7.57 8.67 2.50
C PRO A 135 -8.72 8.19 3.37
N VAL A 136 -9.75 9.03 3.55
CA VAL A 136 -10.95 8.70 4.33
C VAL A 136 -11.75 7.58 3.68
N LEU A 137 -11.94 7.64 2.36
CA LEU A 137 -12.62 6.59 1.61
C LEU A 137 -11.84 5.27 1.65
N CYS A 138 -10.52 5.34 1.48
CA CYS A 138 -9.63 4.18 1.57
C CYS A 138 -9.60 3.60 2.99
N ALA A 139 -9.62 4.42 4.03
CA ALA A 139 -9.72 3.98 5.42
C ALA A 139 -11.03 3.21 5.68
N CYS A 140 -12.14 3.74 5.16
CA CYS A 140 -13.45 3.09 5.23
C CYS A 140 -13.42 1.74 4.49
N ALA A 141 -13.02 1.73 3.21
CA ALA A 141 -12.98 0.53 2.38
C ALA A 141 -12.06 -0.56 2.97
N SER A 142 -10.88 -0.18 3.45
CA SER A 142 -9.92 -1.08 4.09
C SER A 142 -10.49 -1.69 5.38
N SER A 143 -11.13 -0.85 6.22
CA SER A 143 -11.75 -1.29 7.45
C SER A 143 -12.90 -2.26 7.21
N LEU A 144 -13.76 -1.98 6.22
CA LEU A 144 -14.88 -2.85 5.87
C LEU A 144 -14.43 -4.15 5.21
N ALA A 145 -13.44 -4.10 4.31
CA ALA A 145 -12.88 -5.29 3.68
C ALA A 145 -12.23 -6.22 4.71
N LEU A 146 -11.44 -5.65 5.63
CA LEU A 146 -10.80 -6.40 6.69
C LEU A 146 -11.81 -6.92 7.72
N PHE A 147 -12.81 -6.11 8.11
CA PHE A 147 -13.91 -6.55 8.98
C PHE A 147 -14.65 -7.74 8.39
N TRP A 148 -15.02 -7.65 7.10
CA TRP A 148 -15.68 -8.72 6.37
C TRP A 148 -14.82 -9.98 6.38
N PHE A 149 -13.58 -9.86 5.92
CA PHE A 149 -12.60 -10.94 5.89
C PHE A 149 -12.44 -11.65 7.25
N LEU A 150 -12.22 -10.89 8.32
CA LEU A 150 -12.05 -11.44 9.67
C LEU A 150 -13.35 -12.04 10.21
N THR A 151 -14.51 -11.44 9.93
CA THR A 151 -15.81 -11.97 10.36
C THR A 151 -16.11 -13.29 9.66
N LEU A 152 -15.75 -13.43 8.38
CA LEU A 152 -15.91 -14.69 7.64
C LEU A 152 -15.14 -15.85 8.30
N LEU A 153 -13.95 -15.56 8.82
CA LEU A 153 -13.06 -16.57 9.37
C LEU A 153 -13.32 -16.84 10.86
N THR A 154 -13.58 -15.80 11.65
CA THR A 154 -13.76 -15.92 13.10
C THR A 154 -15.20 -16.19 13.51
N ARG A 155 -16.18 -15.81 12.67
CA ARG A 155 -17.62 -15.76 12.99
C ARG A 155 -17.95 -14.93 14.24
N ASP A 156 -17.05 -14.03 14.62
CA ASP A 156 -17.24 -13.11 15.74
C ASP A 156 -17.03 -11.67 15.24
N GLU A 157 -18.15 -10.97 15.07
CA GLU A 157 -18.16 -9.60 14.57
C GLU A 157 -17.51 -8.61 15.55
N ARG A 158 -17.60 -8.86 16.86
CA ARG A 158 -17.03 -7.93 17.86
C ARG A 158 -15.52 -8.08 17.90
N LEU A 159 -15.05 -9.32 17.91
CA LEU A 159 -13.62 -9.61 17.75
C LEU A 159 -13.10 -9.04 16.45
N SER A 160 -13.83 -9.22 15.34
CA SER A 160 -13.43 -8.72 14.03
C SER A 160 -13.37 -7.19 13.98
N ALA A 161 -14.32 -6.47 14.58
CA ALA A 161 -14.28 -5.02 14.65
C ALA A 161 -13.10 -4.49 15.50
N GLY A 162 -12.83 -5.11 16.66
CA GLY A 162 -11.65 -4.77 17.46
C GLY A 162 -10.34 -5.12 16.75
N ALA A 163 -10.33 -6.22 16.01
CA ALA A 163 -9.18 -6.66 15.22
C ALA A 163 -8.88 -5.74 14.04
N VAL A 164 -9.87 -5.09 13.43
CA VAL A 164 -9.63 -4.07 12.40
C VAL A 164 -8.77 -2.93 12.95
N LEU A 165 -9.13 -2.39 14.13
CA LEU A 165 -8.35 -1.34 14.77
C LEU A 165 -6.95 -1.84 15.17
N PHE A 166 -6.88 -3.07 15.71
CA PHE A 166 -5.60 -3.70 16.05
C PHE A 166 -4.67 -3.83 14.83
N VAL A 167 -5.15 -4.40 13.74
CA VAL A 167 -4.36 -4.65 12.53
C VAL A 167 -3.96 -3.35 11.85
N LEU A 168 -4.90 -2.41 11.65
CA LEU A 168 -4.62 -1.19 10.92
C LEU A 168 -3.77 -0.19 11.71
N CYS A 169 -4.01 -0.04 13.02
CA CYS A 169 -3.28 0.92 13.85
C CYS A 169 -1.91 0.40 14.31
N LEU A 170 -1.71 -0.91 14.47
CA LEU A 170 -0.40 -1.48 14.86
C LEU A 170 0.46 -1.93 13.66
N GLY A 171 -0.01 -1.74 12.43
CA GLY A 171 0.75 -2.07 11.22
C GLY A 171 2.09 -1.32 11.15
N THR A 172 2.13 -0.07 11.57
CA THR A 172 3.36 0.74 11.65
C THR A 172 4.34 0.19 12.68
N LEU A 173 3.84 -0.22 13.84
CA LEU A 173 4.62 -0.79 14.94
C LEU A 173 5.35 -2.06 14.51
N ILE A 174 4.63 -3.02 13.92
CA ILE A 174 5.22 -4.30 13.49
C ILE A 174 6.11 -4.15 12.24
N ALA A 175 5.97 -3.04 11.50
CA ALA A 175 6.89 -2.65 10.42
C ALA A 175 8.13 -1.88 10.92
N ARG A 176 8.27 -1.70 12.25
CA ARG A 176 9.34 -0.93 12.90
C ARG A 176 9.47 0.50 12.32
N GLN A 177 8.33 1.10 11.96
CA GLN A 177 8.26 2.49 11.49
C GLN A 177 7.58 3.37 12.54
N GLY A 178 7.39 4.64 12.20
CA GLY A 178 6.64 5.58 13.02
C GLY A 178 7.31 5.87 14.35
N ILE A 179 6.51 6.13 15.39
CA ILE A 179 6.96 6.50 16.74
C ILE A 179 8.06 5.57 17.24
N VAL A 180 7.99 4.25 17.03
CA VAL A 180 9.02 3.31 17.51
C VAL A 180 10.41 3.57 16.92
N ARG A 181 10.50 4.11 15.71
CA ARG A 181 11.79 4.51 15.13
C ARG A 181 12.33 5.80 15.78
N TYR A 182 11.45 6.65 16.28
CA TYR A 182 11.78 7.88 16.99
C TYR A 182 12.00 7.67 18.49
N VAL A 183 11.44 6.62 19.11
CA VAL A 183 11.59 6.38 20.55
C VAL A 183 13.04 6.22 21.01
N PRO A 184 13.92 5.50 20.29
CA PRO A 184 15.35 5.50 20.57
C PRO A 184 15.98 6.89 20.43
N ASN A 185 15.43 7.76 19.58
CA ASN A 185 15.89 9.12 19.28
C ASN A 185 15.05 10.22 19.99
N LEU A 186 14.19 9.87 20.95
CA LEU A 186 13.44 10.84 21.73
C LEU A 186 14.47 11.66 22.52
N ASN A 187 14.42 12.99 22.39
CA ASN A 187 15.33 13.99 22.99
C ASN A 187 15.52 13.89 24.52
N TYR A 188 14.88 12.92 25.20
CA TYR A 188 15.03 12.63 26.61
C TYR A 188 16.05 11.51 26.92
N LEU A 189 16.57 10.80 25.92
CA LEU A 189 17.53 9.68 26.11
C LEU A 189 18.81 9.78 25.26
N ILE A 190 18.87 10.66 24.25
CA ILE A 190 20.05 10.89 23.41
C ILE A 190 20.28 12.42 23.26
N PRO A 191 21.52 12.93 23.31
CA PRO A 191 21.83 14.35 23.09
C PRO A 191 21.31 14.88 21.73
N MET A 192 20.72 16.08 21.71
CA MET A 192 20.07 16.67 20.52
C MET A 192 20.97 16.73 19.27
N TRP A 193 22.27 16.96 19.43
CA TRP A 193 23.22 17.01 18.30
C TRP A 193 23.41 15.65 17.60
N LEU A 194 23.03 14.55 18.24
CA LEU A 194 23.05 13.20 17.66
C LEU A 194 21.69 12.83 17.04
N SER A 195 20.57 13.32 17.60
CA SER A 195 19.23 13.07 17.03
C SER A 195 19.03 13.81 15.70
N GLU A 196 19.60 15.00 15.54
CA GLU A 196 19.64 15.76 14.28
C GLU A 196 20.42 15.06 13.17
N ARG A 197 21.41 14.22 13.50
CA ARG A 197 22.18 13.43 12.52
C ARG A 197 21.52 12.12 12.09
N VAL A 198 20.48 11.67 12.80
CA VAL A 198 19.82 10.37 12.61
C VAL A 198 18.31 10.52 12.36
N LEU A 199 17.80 11.75 12.30
CA LEU A 199 16.41 12.06 12.00
C LEU A 199 16.03 11.39 10.67
N PRO A 200 15.14 10.37 10.68
CA PRO A 200 14.67 9.79 9.44
C PRO A 200 13.98 10.91 8.64
N PRO A 201 14.28 11.08 7.35
CA PRO A 201 13.71 12.13 6.52
C PRO A 201 12.18 12.01 6.34
N SER A 202 11.54 10.97 6.88
CA SER A 202 10.10 10.77 6.83
C SER A 202 9.57 9.93 8.00
N VAL A 203 8.55 10.45 8.69
CA VAL A 203 7.70 9.68 9.62
C VAL A 203 6.59 9.02 8.80
N TYR A 204 6.67 7.71 8.56
CA TYR A 204 5.57 6.97 7.95
C TYR A 204 4.51 6.67 9.01
N HIS A 205 3.29 7.16 8.82
CA HIS A 205 2.12 6.78 9.63
C HIS A 205 1.15 5.94 8.77
N LEU A 206 0.36 5.10 9.43
CA LEU A 206 -0.65 4.20 8.83
C LEU A 206 -0.34 3.81 7.36
N PRO A 207 0.74 3.08 7.06
CA PRO A 207 1.26 2.95 5.70
C PRO A 207 0.24 2.44 4.65
N PHE A 208 -0.78 1.68 5.07
CA PHE A 208 -1.89 1.30 4.19
C PHE A 208 -2.64 2.49 3.59
N LEU A 209 -2.59 3.67 4.21
CA LEU A 209 -3.22 4.91 3.74
C LEU A 209 -2.30 5.80 2.90
N ARG A 210 -1.04 5.40 2.66
CA ARG A 210 -0.16 6.14 1.75
C ARG A 210 -0.89 6.34 0.42
N LEU A 211 -1.10 7.61 0.07
CA LEU A 211 -1.99 8.00 -1.01
C LEU A 211 -1.54 7.40 -2.34
N TYR A 212 -2.51 7.11 -3.20
CA TYR A 212 -2.35 6.40 -4.48
C TYR A 212 -1.90 4.93 -4.33
N GLN A 213 -0.78 4.65 -3.65
CA GLN A 213 -0.28 3.30 -3.42
C GLN A 213 0.23 3.13 -1.98
N PRO A 214 -0.31 2.20 -1.18
CA PRO A 214 -1.22 1.13 -1.56
C PRO A 214 -2.71 1.46 -1.32
N ALA A 215 -3.08 2.65 -0.85
CA ALA A 215 -4.41 2.91 -0.26
C ALA A 215 -5.62 2.43 -1.06
N ILE A 216 -5.58 2.57 -2.39
CA ILE A 216 -6.67 2.13 -3.27
C ILE A 216 -6.68 0.60 -3.43
N ALA A 217 -5.50 -0.01 -3.52
CA ALA A 217 -5.32 -1.44 -3.78
C ALA A 217 -5.41 -2.30 -2.51
N PHE A 218 -5.11 -1.73 -1.35
CA PHE A 218 -5.06 -2.42 -0.06
C PHE A 218 -6.34 -3.20 0.29
N PRO A 219 -7.56 -2.63 0.23
CA PRO A 219 -8.78 -3.38 0.53
C PRO A 219 -8.96 -4.60 -0.39
N LEU A 220 -8.51 -4.49 -1.65
CA LEU A 220 -8.66 -5.56 -2.65
C LEU A 220 -7.92 -6.84 -2.23
N PHE A 221 -6.78 -6.72 -1.53
CA PHE A 221 -6.05 -7.88 -1.03
C PHE A 221 -6.90 -8.72 -0.07
N PHE A 222 -7.59 -8.09 0.89
CA PHE A 222 -8.45 -8.81 1.83
C PHE A 222 -9.75 -9.29 1.19
N VAL A 223 -10.25 -8.58 0.17
CA VAL A 223 -11.36 -9.06 -0.67
C VAL A 223 -10.98 -10.35 -1.38
N LEU A 224 -9.79 -10.40 -1.99
CA LEU A 224 -9.24 -11.61 -2.62
C LEU A 224 -9.18 -12.77 -1.62
N CYS A 225 -8.65 -12.53 -0.41
CA CYS A 225 -8.58 -13.54 0.62
C CYS A 225 -9.97 -14.12 0.95
N GLY A 226 -10.99 -13.27 1.10
CA GLY A 226 -12.36 -13.72 1.35
C GLY A 226 -12.98 -14.49 0.17
N PHE A 227 -12.73 -14.07 -1.07
CA PHE A 227 -13.20 -14.80 -2.26
C PHE A 227 -12.58 -16.20 -2.38
N VAL A 228 -11.27 -16.31 -2.18
CA VAL A 228 -10.58 -17.60 -2.20
C VAL A 228 -11.03 -18.49 -1.04
N TRP A 229 -11.26 -17.92 0.15
CA TRP A 229 -11.85 -18.66 1.27
C TRP A 229 -13.19 -19.29 0.89
N PHE A 230 -14.09 -18.52 0.28
CA PHE A 230 -15.38 -19.05 -0.18
C PHE A 230 -15.23 -20.05 -1.33
N ALA A 231 -14.35 -19.77 -2.29
CA ALA A 231 -14.10 -20.67 -3.42
C ALA A 231 -13.66 -22.06 -2.94
N LEU A 232 -12.82 -22.14 -1.90
CA LEU A 232 -12.36 -23.42 -1.37
C LEU A 232 -13.40 -24.11 -0.47
N ASN A 233 -14.19 -23.37 0.30
CA ASN A 233 -15.03 -23.95 1.36
C ASN A 233 -16.53 -24.09 1.02
N VAL A 234 -17.05 -23.40 -0.01
CA VAL A 234 -18.50 -23.50 -0.36
C VAL A 234 -18.79 -24.85 -1.01
N PRO A 235 -19.77 -25.65 -0.54
CA PRO A 235 -20.01 -27.00 -1.05
C PRO A 235 -20.44 -27.02 -2.52
N ASN A 236 -21.24 -26.04 -2.95
CA ASN A 236 -21.72 -25.93 -4.33
C ASN A 236 -20.61 -25.49 -5.30
N LEU A 237 -20.29 -26.34 -6.27
CA LEU A 237 -19.21 -26.10 -7.24
C LEU A 237 -19.43 -24.84 -8.08
N ARG A 238 -20.65 -24.59 -8.57
CA ARG A 238 -20.94 -23.40 -9.38
C ARG A 238 -20.68 -22.12 -8.60
N ARG A 239 -21.10 -22.07 -7.33
CA ARG A 239 -20.81 -20.94 -6.44
C ARG A 239 -19.32 -20.83 -6.13
N SER A 240 -18.63 -21.95 -5.90
CA SER A 240 -17.18 -21.99 -5.72
C SER A 240 -16.45 -21.38 -6.92
N LEU A 241 -16.85 -21.70 -8.15
CA LEU A 241 -16.30 -21.12 -9.37
C LEU A 241 -16.63 -19.64 -9.53
N LEU A 242 -17.84 -19.19 -9.18
CA LEU A 242 -18.18 -17.76 -9.16
C LEU A 242 -17.24 -16.97 -8.23
N TRP A 243 -16.97 -17.49 -7.03
CA TRP A 243 -16.02 -16.87 -6.11
C TRP A 243 -14.58 -16.93 -6.62
N ALA A 244 -14.17 -18.02 -7.27
CA ALA A 244 -12.86 -18.12 -7.91
C ALA A 244 -12.70 -17.10 -9.05
N MET A 245 -13.74 -16.90 -9.87
CA MET A 245 -13.75 -15.85 -10.90
C MET A 245 -13.64 -14.45 -10.28
N GLY A 246 -14.40 -14.19 -9.22
CA GLY A 246 -14.24 -12.95 -8.44
C GLY A 246 -12.81 -12.76 -7.93
N GLY A 247 -12.19 -13.82 -7.41
CA GLY A 247 -10.78 -13.82 -6.99
C GLY A 247 -9.84 -13.48 -8.13
N GLY A 248 -10.01 -14.09 -9.32
CA GLY A 248 -9.23 -13.79 -10.51
C GLY A 248 -9.33 -12.32 -10.93
N LEU A 249 -10.53 -11.75 -10.98
CA LEU A 249 -10.75 -10.34 -11.32
C LEU A 249 -10.10 -9.38 -10.31
N VAL A 250 -10.08 -9.75 -9.02
CA VAL A 250 -9.38 -8.97 -8.00
C VAL A 250 -7.86 -9.05 -8.17
N VAL A 251 -7.32 -10.20 -8.57
CA VAL A 251 -5.89 -10.33 -8.92
C VAL A 251 -5.55 -9.45 -10.12
N ASP A 252 -6.39 -9.42 -11.17
CA ASP A 252 -6.20 -8.52 -12.33
C ASP A 252 -6.13 -7.06 -11.89
N ALA A 253 -7.05 -6.63 -11.03
CA ALA A 253 -7.05 -5.28 -10.50
C ALA A 253 -5.76 -5.00 -9.70
N LEU A 254 -5.29 -5.94 -8.89
CA LEU A 254 -4.04 -5.79 -8.12
C LEU A 254 -2.82 -5.65 -9.05
N ILE A 255 -2.75 -6.44 -10.14
CA ILE A 255 -1.62 -6.43 -11.11
C ILE A 255 -1.37 -5.02 -11.65
N PHE A 256 -2.43 -4.31 -12.04
CA PHE A 256 -2.36 -2.94 -12.55
C PHE A 256 -2.53 -1.87 -11.46
N SER A 257 -2.51 -2.24 -10.18
CA SER A 257 -2.61 -1.28 -9.08
C SER A 257 -1.31 -1.05 -8.33
N TYR A 258 -0.65 -2.11 -7.87
CA TYR A 258 0.58 -1.95 -7.11
C TYR A 258 1.41 -3.23 -7.07
N PHE A 259 2.67 -3.12 -7.46
CA PHE A 259 3.59 -4.24 -7.63
C PHE A 259 3.67 -5.14 -6.39
N TYR A 260 3.89 -4.53 -5.23
CA TYR A 260 4.13 -5.27 -3.99
C TYR A 260 2.86 -5.94 -3.43
N LEU A 261 1.67 -5.47 -3.82
CA LEU A 261 0.42 -6.09 -3.40
C LEU A 261 0.06 -7.30 -4.28
N TRP A 262 0.20 -7.21 -5.61
CA TRP A 262 -0.13 -8.36 -6.47
C TRP A 262 0.89 -9.49 -6.35
N THR A 263 2.17 -9.18 -6.15
CA THR A 263 3.19 -10.20 -5.89
C THR A 263 3.01 -10.85 -4.52
N ALA A 264 2.62 -10.09 -3.49
CA ALA A 264 2.21 -10.66 -2.21
C ALA A 264 0.96 -11.56 -2.35
N ALA A 265 0.00 -11.16 -3.19
CA ALA A 265 -1.18 -11.97 -3.48
C ALA A 265 -0.80 -13.28 -4.19
N ALA A 266 0.12 -13.23 -5.16
CA ALA A 266 0.63 -14.42 -5.83
C ALA A 266 1.38 -15.36 -4.86
N ALA A 267 2.24 -14.81 -4.01
CA ALA A 267 2.95 -15.57 -2.98
C ALA A 267 1.96 -16.21 -1.98
N TRP A 268 0.94 -15.46 -1.56
CA TRP A 268 -0.11 -15.95 -0.69
C TRP A 268 -0.92 -17.09 -1.33
N LEU A 269 -1.39 -16.92 -2.58
CA LEU A 269 -2.10 -17.94 -3.33
C LEU A 269 -1.26 -19.23 -3.46
N ALA A 270 0.04 -19.11 -3.74
CA ALA A 270 0.96 -20.24 -3.77
C ALA A 270 1.04 -20.95 -2.40
N CYS A 271 1.20 -20.18 -1.31
CA CYS A 271 1.22 -20.73 0.05
C CYS A 271 -0.09 -21.47 0.38
N THR A 272 -1.24 -20.88 0.07
CA THR A 272 -2.55 -21.50 0.27
C THR A 272 -2.68 -22.78 -0.54
N GLY A 273 -2.30 -22.75 -1.83
CA GLY A 273 -2.34 -23.90 -2.73
C GLY A 273 -1.48 -25.07 -2.24
N VAL A 274 -0.24 -24.80 -1.83
CA VAL A 274 0.68 -25.81 -1.27
C VAL A 274 0.12 -26.40 0.02
N LEU A 275 -0.33 -25.57 0.96
CA LEU A 275 -0.89 -26.05 2.23
C LEU A 275 -2.17 -26.89 2.01
N TRP A 276 -3.06 -26.48 1.11
CA TRP A 276 -4.24 -27.28 0.76
C TRP A 276 -3.86 -28.61 0.10
N LEU A 277 -2.90 -28.60 -0.82
CA LEU A 277 -2.41 -29.82 -1.48
C LEU A 277 -1.82 -30.81 -0.47
N LEU A 278 -1.04 -30.33 0.49
CA LEU A 278 -0.39 -31.17 1.50
C LEU A 278 -1.38 -31.76 2.49
N PHE A 279 -2.31 -30.95 3.02
CA PHE A 279 -3.17 -31.35 4.15
C PHE A 279 -4.59 -31.77 3.74
N ARG A 280 -5.07 -31.41 2.55
CA ARG A 280 -6.43 -31.68 2.05
C ARG A 280 -6.44 -32.32 0.65
N ARG A 281 -5.61 -33.37 0.45
CA ARG A 281 -5.51 -34.13 -0.81
C ARG A 281 -6.85 -34.64 -1.38
N GLY A 282 -7.83 -34.92 -0.52
CA GLY A 282 -9.18 -35.34 -0.94
C GLY A 282 -9.94 -34.28 -1.75
N GLU A 283 -9.50 -33.01 -1.70
CA GLU A 283 -10.12 -31.89 -2.39
C GLU A 283 -9.35 -31.44 -3.64
N LEU A 284 -8.42 -32.26 -4.13
CA LEU A 284 -7.53 -31.90 -5.24
C LEU A 284 -8.28 -31.38 -6.48
N LYS A 285 -9.39 -32.04 -6.86
CA LYS A 285 -10.20 -31.59 -8.02
C LYS A 285 -10.71 -30.16 -7.84
N ARG A 286 -11.23 -29.85 -6.65
CA ARG A 286 -11.70 -28.50 -6.31
C ARG A 286 -10.55 -27.51 -6.30
N LEU A 287 -9.41 -27.90 -5.70
CA LEU A 287 -8.22 -27.08 -5.65
C LEU A 287 -7.77 -26.67 -7.06
N VAL A 288 -7.62 -27.65 -7.96
CA VAL A 288 -7.24 -27.41 -9.35
C VAL A 288 -8.25 -26.52 -10.08
N LEU A 289 -9.55 -26.74 -9.88
CA LEU A 289 -10.59 -25.90 -10.51
C LEU A 289 -10.54 -24.46 -10.00
N VAL A 290 -10.42 -24.24 -8.70
CA VAL A 290 -10.38 -22.90 -8.09
C VAL A 290 -9.13 -22.14 -8.54
N PHE A 291 -7.95 -22.72 -8.31
CA PHE A 291 -6.69 -22.06 -8.66
C PHE A 291 -6.49 -21.96 -10.18
N GLY A 292 -6.95 -22.95 -10.95
CA GLY A 292 -6.98 -22.90 -12.40
C GLY A 292 -7.88 -21.79 -12.94
N THR A 293 -9.05 -21.57 -12.33
CA THR A 293 -9.94 -20.45 -12.71
C THR A 293 -9.31 -19.10 -12.39
N VAL A 294 -8.73 -18.93 -11.19
CA VAL A 294 -8.02 -17.70 -10.82
C VAL A 294 -6.86 -17.44 -11.79
N ALA A 295 -6.06 -18.46 -12.10
CA ALA A 295 -4.93 -18.35 -13.03
C ALA A 295 -5.37 -18.05 -14.47
N ALA A 296 -6.46 -18.67 -14.95
CA ALA A 296 -6.97 -18.43 -16.30
C ALA A 296 -7.38 -16.97 -16.54
N ILE A 297 -7.79 -16.27 -15.49
CA ILE A 297 -8.12 -14.83 -15.53
C ILE A 297 -6.85 -13.99 -15.35
N ALA A 298 -6.03 -14.31 -14.33
CA ALA A 298 -4.86 -13.53 -13.95
C ALA A 298 -3.70 -13.56 -14.96
N LEU A 299 -3.46 -14.69 -15.63
CA LEU A 299 -2.31 -14.85 -16.52
C LEU A 299 -2.37 -13.95 -17.76
N PRO A 300 -3.50 -13.79 -18.46
CA PRO A 300 -3.64 -12.78 -19.52
C PRO A 300 -3.31 -11.36 -19.05
N ALA A 301 -3.83 -10.93 -17.89
CA ALA A 301 -3.54 -9.62 -17.33
C ALA A 301 -2.04 -9.46 -17.00
N ALA A 302 -1.43 -10.49 -16.40
CA ALA A 302 0.01 -10.52 -16.14
C ALA A 302 0.82 -10.44 -17.44
N GLY A 303 0.39 -11.10 -18.53
CA GLY A 303 1.03 -11.01 -19.84
C GLY A 303 1.05 -9.58 -20.40
N VAL A 304 -0.07 -8.87 -20.29
CA VAL A 304 -0.16 -7.44 -20.67
C VAL A 304 0.76 -6.59 -19.78
N TYR A 305 0.70 -6.79 -18.46
CA TYR A 305 1.56 -6.10 -17.50
C TYR A 305 3.05 -6.28 -17.81
N LEU A 306 3.50 -7.52 -18.06
CA LEU A 306 4.88 -7.84 -18.39
C LEU A 306 5.30 -7.23 -19.73
N THR A 307 4.38 -7.16 -20.69
CA THR A 307 4.63 -6.48 -21.97
C THR A 307 4.85 -4.99 -21.76
N MET A 308 4.04 -4.33 -20.92
CA MET A 308 4.25 -2.92 -20.58
C MET A 308 5.56 -2.73 -19.82
N LEU A 309 5.88 -3.62 -18.87
CA LEU A 309 7.12 -3.59 -18.11
C LEU A 309 8.35 -3.73 -19.02
N SER A 310 8.27 -4.52 -20.10
CA SER A 310 9.36 -4.66 -21.09
C SER A 310 9.65 -3.36 -21.87
N ARG A 311 8.70 -2.41 -21.88
CA ARG A 311 8.80 -1.11 -22.56
C ARG A 311 9.01 0.05 -21.59
N ARG A 312 9.38 -0.24 -20.33
CA ARG A 312 9.62 0.79 -19.32
C ARG A 312 10.89 1.60 -19.62
N ALA A 313 10.92 2.85 -19.17
CA ALA A 313 12.11 3.68 -19.30
C ALA A 313 13.28 3.15 -18.45
N LEU A 314 14.51 3.30 -18.95
CA LEU A 314 15.73 2.86 -18.26
C LEU A 314 15.94 3.60 -16.92
N THR A 315 15.44 4.83 -16.80
CA THR A 315 15.48 5.60 -15.55
C THR A 315 14.71 4.92 -14.42
N VAL A 316 13.66 4.16 -14.74
CA VAL A 316 12.88 3.38 -13.77
C VAL A 316 13.71 2.27 -13.14
N ASP A 317 14.60 1.63 -13.91
CA ASP A 317 15.45 0.54 -13.39
C ASP A 317 16.45 1.06 -12.36
N ALA A 318 17.01 2.25 -12.59
CA ALA A 318 17.89 2.91 -11.63
C ALA A 318 17.15 3.26 -10.32
N ALA A 319 15.88 3.64 -10.41
CA ALA A 319 15.06 4.00 -9.25
C ALA A 319 14.62 2.79 -8.40
N GLN A 320 14.58 1.57 -8.96
CA GLN A 320 14.11 0.38 -8.23
C GLN A 320 15.13 -0.26 -7.28
N ALA A 321 16.37 0.24 -7.22
CA ALA A 321 17.39 -0.11 -6.23
C ALA A 321 17.52 -1.63 -5.93
N LEU A 322 17.59 -2.46 -6.98
CA LEU A 322 17.72 -3.92 -6.85
C LEU A 322 19.05 -4.29 -6.20
N VAL A 323 19.01 -5.16 -5.19
CA VAL A 323 20.22 -5.67 -4.52
C VAL A 323 20.44 -7.14 -4.92
N PHE A 324 21.60 -7.46 -5.47
CA PHE A 324 21.98 -8.85 -5.79
C PHE A 324 22.48 -9.56 -4.53
N THR A 325 21.72 -10.56 -4.06
CA THR A 325 22.08 -11.35 -2.87
C THR A 325 21.24 -12.62 -2.80
N HIS A 326 21.81 -13.68 -2.20
CA HIS A 326 21.09 -14.88 -1.79
C HIS A 326 20.94 -14.99 -0.26
N GLN A 327 21.42 -13.99 0.49
CA GLN A 327 21.35 -14.03 1.95
C GLN A 327 19.89 -13.92 2.40
N PRO A 328 19.43 -14.80 3.31
CA PRO A 328 18.08 -14.70 3.85
C PRO A 328 17.98 -13.48 4.77
N ASP A 329 16.78 -12.91 4.85
CA ASP A 329 16.45 -11.82 5.75
C ASP A 329 15.38 -12.36 6.69
N LEU A 330 15.79 -12.75 7.91
CA LEU A 330 14.98 -13.54 8.86
C LEU A 330 14.55 -12.75 10.11
N PHE A 331 14.95 -11.49 10.21
CA PHE A 331 14.88 -10.71 11.47
C PHE A 331 13.99 -9.48 11.35
N ARG A 332 13.16 -9.40 10.30
CA ARG A 332 12.11 -8.38 10.23
C ARG A 332 11.04 -8.66 11.27
N LEU A 333 10.52 -7.63 11.92
CA LEU A 333 9.59 -7.81 13.03
C LEU A 333 8.26 -8.45 12.58
N SER A 334 7.80 -8.14 11.38
CA SER A 334 6.65 -8.78 10.72
C SER A 334 6.87 -10.26 10.42
N GLU A 335 8.11 -10.65 10.10
CA GLU A 335 8.50 -12.04 9.89
C GLU A 335 8.62 -12.81 11.22
N ILE A 336 9.24 -12.20 12.24
CA ILE A 336 9.28 -12.75 13.60
C ILE A 336 7.86 -13.01 14.11
N GLY A 337 6.94 -12.06 13.93
CA GLY A 337 5.52 -12.24 14.24
C GLY A 337 4.90 -13.43 13.50
N SER A 338 5.28 -13.63 12.24
CA SER A 338 4.82 -14.77 11.42
C SER A 338 5.39 -16.11 11.89
N PHE A 339 6.67 -16.18 12.28
CA PHE A 339 7.24 -17.37 12.90
C PHE A 339 6.58 -17.73 14.24
N ILE A 340 6.25 -16.72 15.07
CA ILE A 340 5.50 -16.93 16.31
C ILE A 340 4.13 -17.52 16.01
N VAL A 341 3.42 -17.01 15.00
CA VAL A 341 2.13 -17.57 14.56
C VAL A 341 2.28 -19.03 14.14
N LEU A 342 3.25 -19.36 13.27
CA LEU A 342 3.48 -20.74 12.81
C LEU A 342 3.82 -21.68 13.97
N ALA A 343 4.63 -21.22 14.92
CA ALA A 343 4.95 -21.97 16.13
C ALA A 343 3.70 -22.21 17.00
N MET A 344 2.88 -21.19 17.23
CA MET A 344 1.62 -21.29 17.99
C MET A 344 0.61 -22.23 17.34
N LEU A 345 0.48 -22.20 16.00
CA LEU A 345 -0.36 -23.14 15.27
C LEU A 345 0.15 -24.58 15.41
N THR A 346 1.46 -24.79 15.29
CA THR A 346 2.10 -26.11 15.46
C THR A 346 1.87 -26.66 16.86
N VAL A 347 2.05 -25.82 17.91
CA VAL A 347 1.77 -26.20 19.30
C VAL A 347 0.29 -26.51 19.49
N GLY A 348 -0.61 -25.71 18.94
CA GLY A 348 -2.05 -25.94 19.05
C GLY A 348 -2.50 -27.26 18.40
N VAL A 349 -1.95 -27.60 17.22
CA VAL A 349 -2.16 -28.90 16.57
C VAL A 349 -1.62 -30.04 17.42
N ARG A 350 -0.39 -29.94 17.93
CA ARG A 350 0.22 -30.98 18.78
C ARG A 350 -0.56 -31.20 20.08
N ARG A 351 -1.10 -30.13 20.66
CA ARG A 351 -1.98 -30.16 21.84
C ARG A 351 -3.43 -30.54 21.52
N ARG A 352 -3.75 -30.89 20.27
CA ARG A 352 -5.09 -31.28 19.80
C ARG A 352 -6.16 -30.22 20.08
N LEU A 353 -5.80 -28.93 20.12
CA LEU A 353 -6.76 -27.83 20.27
C LEU A 353 -7.56 -27.61 18.98
N PHE A 354 -6.94 -27.89 17.84
CA PHE A 354 -7.52 -27.84 16.50
C PHE A 354 -6.78 -28.82 15.57
N GLN A 355 -7.39 -29.15 14.43
CA GLN A 355 -6.83 -30.12 13.49
C GLN A 355 -5.95 -29.44 12.44
N ALA A 356 -4.83 -30.06 12.06
CA ALA A 356 -3.95 -29.53 11.01
C ALA A 356 -4.65 -29.40 9.64
N ARG A 357 -5.66 -30.23 9.38
CA ARG A 357 -6.44 -30.22 8.13
C ARG A 357 -7.56 -29.19 8.12
N GLU A 358 -7.79 -28.51 9.24
CA GLU A 358 -8.87 -27.55 9.39
C GLU A 358 -8.62 -26.34 8.46
N PRO A 359 -9.61 -25.90 7.65
CA PRO A 359 -9.40 -24.84 6.67
C PRO A 359 -8.86 -23.55 7.28
N LEU A 360 -9.37 -23.16 8.45
CA LEU A 360 -8.98 -21.94 9.14
C LEU A 360 -7.51 -21.98 9.58
N VAL A 361 -7.02 -23.14 10.02
CA VAL A 361 -5.61 -23.34 10.41
C VAL A 361 -4.69 -23.19 9.19
N LEU A 362 -5.04 -23.84 8.08
CA LEU A 362 -4.27 -23.75 6.83
C LEU A 362 -4.27 -22.33 6.26
N PHE A 363 -5.42 -21.65 6.31
CA PHE A 363 -5.54 -20.29 5.82
C PHE A 363 -4.73 -19.32 6.68
N THR A 364 -4.80 -19.45 8.01
CA THR A 364 -3.99 -18.65 8.95
C THR A 364 -2.48 -18.88 8.72
N ALA A 365 -2.08 -20.14 8.56
CA ALA A 365 -0.69 -20.48 8.24
C ALA A 365 -0.24 -19.90 6.89
N SER A 366 -1.12 -19.86 5.88
CA SER A 366 -0.79 -19.30 4.56
C SER A 366 -0.49 -17.80 4.60
N LEU A 367 -1.17 -17.02 5.46
CA LEU A 367 -0.89 -15.61 5.65
C LEU A 367 0.48 -15.39 6.29
N ALA A 368 0.81 -16.15 7.34
CA ALA A 368 2.11 -16.08 7.99
C ALA A 368 3.25 -16.56 7.07
N LEU A 369 3.03 -17.64 6.32
CA LEU A 369 4.02 -18.16 5.39
C LEU A 369 4.30 -17.20 4.23
N MET A 370 3.27 -16.51 3.73
CA MET A 370 3.48 -15.50 2.68
C MET A 370 4.48 -14.43 3.11
N VAL A 371 4.41 -13.94 4.35
CA VAL A 371 5.34 -12.94 4.87
C VAL A 371 6.79 -13.43 4.80
N VAL A 372 7.02 -14.68 5.22
CA VAL A 372 8.35 -15.32 5.12
C VAL A 372 8.80 -15.44 3.66
N VAL A 373 7.91 -15.83 2.76
CA VAL A 373 8.22 -16.00 1.34
C VAL A 373 8.59 -14.68 0.67
N VAL A 374 7.83 -13.60 0.87
CA VAL A 374 8.10 -12.32 0.19
C VAL A 374 9.38 -11.64 0.69
N PHE A 375 9.75 -11.81 1.97
CA PHE A 375 11.01 -11.29 2.51
C PHE A 375 12.24 -12.11 2.16
N ASN A 376 12.05 -13.39 1.80
CA ASN A 376 13.14 -14.29 1.43
C ASN A 376 13.11 -14.67 -0.05
N GLN A 377 12.41 -13.90 -0.90
CA GLN A 377 12.34 -14.15 -2.34
C GLN A 377 13.73 -14.23 -3.00
N GLN A 378 14.69 -13.44 -2.50
CA GLN A 378 16.09 -13.37 -2.96
C GLN A 378 16.83 -14.69 -2.82
N VAL A 379 16.43 -15.55 -1.88
CA VAL A 379 17.03 -16.89 -1.72
C VAL A 379 16.87 -17.69 -3.01
N VAL A 380 15.71 -17.56 -3.68
CA VAL A 380 15.39 -18.24 -4.93
C VAL A 380 15.81 -17.42 -6.14
N ILE A 381 15.52 -16.11 -6.17
CA ILE A 381 15.69 -15.28 -7.36
C ILE A 381 17.07 -14.59 -7.47
N GLY A 382 17.90 -14.65 -6.42
CA GLY A 382 19.22 -13.99 -6.35
C GLY A 382 19.17 -12.46 -6.31
N ARG A 383 17.98 -11.88 -6.17
CA ARG A 383 17.71 -10.44 -6.16
C ARG A 383 16.74 -10.09 -5.04
N SER A 384 17.10 -9.13 -4.21
CA SER A 384 16.19 -8.54 -3.22
C SER A 384 15.52 -7.32 -3.84
N LEU A 385 14.20 -7.40 -4.01
CA LEU A 385 13.37 -6.37 -4.62
C LEU A 385 12.64 -5.60 -3.51
N GLN A 386 13.26 -4.51 -3.09
CA GLN A 386 12.81 -3.54 -2.07
C GLN A 386 11.90 -4.15 -0.97
N PRO A 387 12.42 -5.06 -0.13
CA PRO A 387 11.64 -5.77 0.90
C PRO A 387 10.90 -4.82 1.86
N ILE A 388 11.40 -3.59 2.00
CA ILE A 388 10.78 -2.51 2.75
C ILE A 388 9.33 -2.21 2.31
N HIS A 389 9.00 -2.36 1.02
CA HIS A 389 7.63 -2.16 0.55
C HIS A 389 6.70 -3.29 0.99
N TYR A 390 7.15 -4.54 1.02
CA TYR A 390 6.36 -5.62 1.61
C TYR A 390 6.16 -5.37 3.10
N GLU A 391 7.20 -4.94 3.81
CA GLU A 391 7.15 -4.69 5.25
C GLU A 391 6.16 -3.60 5.62
N TRP A 392 6.18 -2.49 4.87
CA TRP A 392 5.32 -1.34 5.17
C TRP A 392 3.87 -1.58 4.74
N PHE A 393 3.64 -2.18 3.57
CA PHE A 393 2.34 -2.06 2.91
C PHE A 393 1.47 -3.31 2.96
N ILE A 394 2.00 -4.49 3.29
CA ILE A 394 1.18 -5.71 3.33
C ILE A 394 1.63 -6.78 4.32
N GLY A 395 2.93 -7.01 4.49
CA GLY A 395 3.48 -8.07 5.32
C GLY A 395 3.16 -7.87 6.80
N ASN A 396 3.27 -6.64 7.29
CA ASN A 396 2.81 -6.23 8.61
C ASN A 396 1.33 -6.56 8.86
N TYR A 397 0.44 -6.18 7.95
CA TYR A 397 -1.00 -6.41 8.09
C TYR A 397 -1.37 -7.89 8.00
N CYS A 398 -0.68 -8.67 7.16
CA CYS A 398 -0.86 -10.11 7.07
C CYS A 398 -0.37 -10.84 8.33
N ALA A 399 0.78 -10.45 8.88
CA ALA A 399 1.29 -10.98 10.14
C ALA A 399 0.32 -10.72 11.30
N LEU A 400 -0.18 -9.47 11.44
CA LEU A 400 -1.16 -9.12 12.48
C LEU A 400 -2.50 -9.83 12.29
N SER A 401 -2.97 -9.96 11.03
CA SER A 401 -4.19 -10.72 10.73
C SER A 401 -4.04 -12.20 11.11
N ALA A 402 -2.90 -12.81 10.78
CA ALA A 402 -2.61 -14.19 11.15
C ALA A 402 -2.52 -14.37 12.67
N LEU A 403 -1.99 -13.38 13.39
CA LEU A 403 -1.98 -13.36 14.86
C LEU A 403 -3.39 -13.30 15.45
N VAL A 404 -4.28 -12.45 14.92
CA VAL A 404 -5.69 -12.36 15.33
C VAL A 404 -6.41 -13.69 15.10
N LEU A 405 -6.23 -14.31 13.93
CA LEU A 405 -6.86 -15.59 13.62
C LEU A 405 -6.33 -16.72 14.50
N THR A 406 -5.04 -16.71 14.79
CA THR A 406 -4.42 -17.65 15.74
C THR A 406 -5.00 -17.47 17.13
N ALA A 407 -5.14 -16.22 17.61
CA ALA A 407 -5.83 -15.92 18.85
C ALA A 407 -7.26 -16.50 18.84
N ALA A 408 -8.05 -16.20 17.81
CA ALA A 408 -9.42 -16.71 17.68
C ALA A 408 -9.47 -18.25 17.79
N LEU A 409 -8.58 -18.97 17.08
CA LEU A 409 -8.46 -20.43 17.14
C LEU A 409 -8.17 -20.95 18.56
N TRP A 410 -7.31 -20.26 19.31
CA TRP A 410 -6.93 -20.64 20.68
C TRP A 410 -8.04 -20.38 21.71
N TRP A 411 -8.91 -19.40 21.46
CA TRP A 411 -9.98 -19.01 22.38
C TRP A 411 -11.36 -19.59 22.05
N ARG A 412 -11.58 -20.14 20.86
CA ARG A 412 -12.90 -20.61 20.40
C ARG A 412 -13.62 -21.60 21.34
N ASN A 413 -12.86 -22.43 22.06
CA ASN A 413 -13.39 -23.50 22.92
C ASN A 413 -13.28 -23.20 24.42
N LYS A 414 -12.79 -22.00 24.81
CA LYS A 414 -12.61 -21.64 26.22
C LYS A 414 -13.80 -20.85 26.73
N LYS A 415 -14.28 -21.16 27.94
CA LYS A 415 -15.19 -20.30 28.70
C LYS A 415 -14.46 -19.67 29.89
N PRO A 416 -14.55 -18.34 30.09
CA PRO A 416 -15.15 -17.37 29.17
C PRO A 416 -14.25 -17.17 27.93
N ALA A 417 -14.87 -17.05 26.76
CA ALA A 417 -14.19 -16.56 25.55
C ALA A 417 -13.64 -15.15 25.82
N LEU A 418 -12.83 -14.61 24.91
CA LEU A 418 -12.39 -13.20 24.97
C LEU A 418 -13.61 -12.30 25.24
N THR A 419 -13.67 -11.70 26.43
CA THR A 419 -14.83 -10.89 26.81
C THR A 419 -14.84 -9.60 26.00
N ASP A 420 -16.04 -9.07 25.72
CA ASP A 420 -16.21 -7.81 24.99
C ASP A 420 -15.34 -6.68 25.58
N LYS A 421 -15.21 -6.64 26.91
CA LYS A 421 -14.36 -5.67 27.63
C LYS A 421 -12.89 -5.79 27.25
N ARG A 422 -12.34 -7.01 27.13
CA ARG A 422 -10.93 -7.22 26.77
C ARG A 422 -10.67 -6.82 25.32
N ILE A 423 -11.59 -7.17 24.42
CA ILE A 423 -11.52 -6.77 23.00
C ILE A 423 -11.55 -5.24 22.91
N ALA A 424 -12.47 -4.59 23.61
CA ALA A 424 -12.57 -3.13 23.63
C ALA A 424 -11.31 -2.46 24.18
N ILE A 425 -10.71 -2.98 25.26
CA ILE A 425 -9.45 -2.44 25.81
C ILE A 425 -8.32 -2.52 24.79
N VAL A 426 -8.12 -3.67 24.16
CA VAL A 426 -7.08 -3.85 23.12
C VAL A 426 -7.33 -2.92 21.94
N ALA A 427 -8.59 -2.81 21.51
CA ALA A 427 -8.98 -1.92 20.42
C ALA A 427 -8.73 -0.44 20.76
N CYS A 428 -9.02 0.00 21.98
CA CYS A 428 -8.72 1.35 22.45
C CYS A 428 -7.21 1.63 22.49
N PHE A 429 -6.39 0.70 23.01
CA PHE A 429 -4.94 0.86 23.00
C PHE A 429 -4.38 0.95 21.58
N ALA A 430 -4.85 0.09 20.68
CA ALA A 430 -4.46 0.15 19.26
C ALA A 430 -4.86 1.49 18.64
N LEU A 431 -6.08 1.98 18.90
CA LEU A 431 -6.56 3.25 18.38
C LEU A 431 -5.74 4.44 18.88
N ILE A 432 -5.43 4.49 20.19
CA ILE A 432 -4.58 5.52 20.79
C ILE A 432 -3.19 5.50 20.14
N TRP A 433 -2.61 4.31 19.95
CA TRP A 433 -1.33 4.16 19.25
C TRP A 433 -1.41 4.71 17.82
N GLY A 434 -2.40 4.25 17.04
CA GLY A 434 -2.58 4.68 15.65
C GLY A 434 -2.81 6.18 15.51
N PHE A 435 -3.59 6.78 16.42
CA PHE A 435 -3.79 8.22 16.45
C PHE A 435 -2.48 8.95 16.80
N GLY A 436 -1.69 8.44 17.74
CA GLY A 436 -0.37 8.99 18.05
C GLY A 436 0.56 9.01 16.84
N GLU A 437 0.60 7.94 16.05
CA GLU A 437 1.38 7.86 14.80
C GLU A 437 0.98 8.96 13.81
N VAL A 438 -0.34 9.14 13.61
CA VAL A 438 -0.89 10.15 12.70
C VAL A 438 -0.60 11.55 13.20
N TRP A 439 -0.75 11.79 14.51
CA TRP A 439 -0.46 13.08 15.13
C TRP A 439 1.01 13.45 14.98
N LEU A 440 1.94 12.52 15.25
CA LEU A 440 3.38 12.77 15.08
C LEU A 440 3.72 13.11 13.62
N ALA A 441 3.23 12.33 12.66
CA ALA A 441 3.49 12.57 11.25
C ALA A 441 2.87 13.90 10.76
N THR A 442 1.69 14.27 11.26
CA THR A 442 1.05 15.56 10.97
C THR A 442 1.91 16.72 11.47
N SER A 443 2.41 16.63 12.71
CA SER A 443 3.26 17.66 13.32
C SER A 443 4.59 17.83 12.59
N VAL A 444 5.25 16.73 12.23
CA VAL A 444 6.57 16.78 11.54
C VAL A 444 6.45 17.35 10.13
N ASN A 445 5.35 17.11 9.43
CA ASN A 445 5.15 17.62 8.05
C ASN A 445 4.45 18.99 8.00
N TYR A 446 4.16 19.62 9.14
CA TYR A 446 3.34 20.85 9.17
C TYR A 446 3.96 21.99 8.35
N ASP A 447 5.23 22.33 8.59
CA ASP A 447 5.89 23.45 7.91
C ASP A 447 6.01 23.23 6.40
N ARG A 448 6.29 21.99 5.99
CA ARG A 448 6.30 21.60 4.56
C ARG A 448 4.92 21.79 3.92
N ASN A 449 3.86 21.42 4.63
CA ASN A 449 2.49 21.59 4.16
C ASN A 449 2.10 23.08 4.08
N VAL A 450 2.53 23.90 5.05
CA VAL A 450 2.38 25.36 5.00
C VAL A 450 3.02 25.93 3.74
N ALA A 451 4.28 25.59 3.45
CA ALA A 451 4.97 26.06 2.26
C ALA A 451 4.25 25.63 0.97
N SER A 452 3.74 24.40 0.93
CA SER A 452 2.97 23.88 -0.22
C SER A 452 1.63 24.60 -0.40
N ASP A 453 0.99 25.01 0.68
CA ASP A 453 -0.25 25.80 0.66
C ASP A 453 0.00 27.24 0.21
N GLU A 454 1.08 27.86 0.67
CA GLU A 454 1.50 29.22 0.25
C GLU A 454 1.93 29.29 -1.21
N LEU A 455 2.37 28.18 -1.81
CA LEU A 455 2.61 28.08 -3.25
C LEU A 455 1.32 28.15 -4.08
N ARG A 456 0.16 27.78 -3.52
CA ARG A 456 -1.08 27.60 -4.30
C ARG A 456 -1.53 28.85 -5.06
N PRO A 457 -1.57 30.07 -4.48
CA PRO A 457 -1.95 31.26 -5.22
C PRO A 457 -1.05 31.52 -6.44
N VAL A 458 0.25 31.26 -6.30
CA VAL A 458 1.22 31.37 -7.43
C VAL A 458 0.91 30.31 -8.49
N ALA A 459 0.66 29.07 -8.09
CA ALA A 459 0.32 27.99 -9.00
C ALA A 459 -1.02 28.24 -9.74
N GLU A 460 -2.00 28.81 -9.07
CA GLU A 460 -3.29 29.21 -9.67
C GLU A 460 -3.10 30.34 -10.69
N ARG A 461 -2.24 31.32 -10.38
CA ARG A 461 -1.87 32.36 -11.36
C ARG A 461 -1.16 31.77 -12.57
N LEU A 462 -0.20 30.87 -12.37
CA LEU A 462 0.47 30.15 -13.45
C LEU A 462 -0.54 29.37 -14.31
N ARG A 463 -1.48 28.68 -13.69
CA ARG A 463 -2.55 27.97 -14.40
C ARG A 463 -3.41 28.91 -15.25
N ALA A 464 -3.79 30.06 -14.71
CA ALA A 464 -4.53 31.07 -15.46
C ALA A 464 -3.73 31.59 -16.67
N LEU A 465 -2.41 31.83 -16.50
CA LEU A 465 -1.53 32.25 -17.59
C LEU A 465 -1.41 31.19 -18.70
N ALA A 466 -1.34 29.90 -18.33
CA ALA A 466 -1.34 28.82 -19.30
C ALA A 466 -2.65 28.72 -20.10
N GLN A 467 -3.78 29.12 -19.51
CA GLN A 467 -5.08 29.14 -20.19
C GLN A 467 -5.27 30.38 -21.07
N SER A 468 -4.68 31.53 -20.68
CA SER A 468 -4.79 32.78 -21.43
C SER A 468 -3.83 32.87 -22.62
N ASN A 469 -2.72 32.14 -22.60
CA ASN A 469 -1.77 32.14 -23.71
C ASN A 469 -2.37 31.34 -24.88
N ASN A 470 -2.56 32.02 -26.01
CA ASN A 470 -3.02 31.39 -27.25
C ASN A 470 -1.96 30.37 -27.69
N PRO A 471 -2.30 29.08 -27.93
CA PRO A 471 -1.32 28.06 -28.33
C PRO A 471 -0.51 28.49 -29.58
N ALA A 472 -1.13 29.29 -30.46
CA ALA A 472 -0.52 29.82 -31.67
C ALA A 472 0.53 30.94 -31.47
N GLN A 473 0.68 31.51 -30.26
CA GLN A 473 1.66 32.56 -29.95
C GLN A 473 2.81 32.08 -29.06
N THR A 474 2.75 30.83 -28.60
CA THR A 474 3.74 30.22 -27.70
C THR A 474 4.16 28.85 -28.20
N GLU A 475 4.35 28.69 -29.51
CA GLU A 475 5.30 27.68 -29.96
C GLU A 475 6.70 28.25 -29.68
N PRO A 476 7.43 27.72 -28.68
CA PRO A 476 8.82 28.08 -28.48
C PRO A 476 9.56 27.77 -29.79
N PRO A 477 10.53 28.61 -30.23
CA PRO A 477 11.20 28.49 -31.52
C PRO A 477 11.84 27.11 -31.79
N ASN A 478 12.00 26.27 -30.75
CA ASN A 478 12.54 24.91 -30.81
C ASN A 478 11.59 23.82 -30.28
N GLY A 479 10.30 24.08 -30.09
CA GLY A 479 9.33 23.09 -29.58
C GLY A 479 9.48 22.70 -28.09
N GLN A 480 10.36 23.35 -27.33
CA GLN A 480 10.53 23.10 -25.88
C GLN A 480 9.66 24.02 -25.03
N ALA A 481 8.60 23.48 -24.42
CA ALA A 481 7.72 24.20 -23.50
C ALA A 481 8.53 24.98 -22.45
N ALA A 482 8.14 26.23 -22.20
CA ALA A 482 8.80 27.07 -21.20
C ALA A 482 8.75 26.40 -19.82
N ALA A 483 9.92 26.27 -19.19
CA ALA A 483 10.07 25.67 -17.87
C ALA A 483 10.10 26.74 -16.76
N VAL A 484 9.49 26.45 -15.63
CA VAL A 484 9.51 27.32 -14.45
C VAL A 484 10.73 26.97 -13.58
N LEU A 485 11.51 27.99 -13.24
CA LEU A 485 12.57 27.91 -12.23
C LEU A 485 11.95 28.14 -10.85
N ILE A 486 12.11 27.19 -9.95
CA ILE A 486 11.71 27.33 -8.53
C ILE A 486 12.96 27.14 -7.67
N ALA A 487 13.23 28.12 -6.80
CA ALA A 487 14.41 28.10 -5.93
C ALA A 487 14.35 27.02 -4.85
N ASP A 488 13.16 26.75 -4.31
CA ASP A 488 12.90 25.73 -3.30
C ASP A 488 12.61 24.37 -3.96
N LEU A 489 13.49 23.40 -3.74
CA LEU A 489 13.42 22.08 -4.39
C LEU A 489 12.16 21.27 -4.00
N PRO A 490 11.78 21.19 -2.71
CA PRO A 490 10.47 20.65 -2.32
C PRO A 490 9.28 21.30 -3.04
N LEU A 491 9.28 22.63 -3.20
CA LEU A 491 8.21 23.34 -3.91
C LEU A 491 8.23 23.10 -5.42
N ALA A 492 9.42 22.91 -6.02
CA ALA A 492 9.56 22.51 -7.42
C ALA A 492 8.88 21.17 -7.67
N ASP A 493 8.95 20.25 -6.71
CA ASP A 493 8.38 18.91 -6.82
C ASP A 493 6.84 18.89 -6.74
N ILE A 494 6.25 19.79 -5.94
CA ILE A 494 4.79 19.85 -5.77
C ILE A 494 4.10 20.68 -6.85
N LEU A 495 4.79 21.65 -7.48
CA LEU A 495 4.18 22.56 -8.47
C LEU A 495 3.32 21.85 -9.53
N PRO A 496 3.76 20.72 -10.14
CA PRO A 496 2.97 20.04 -11.17
C PRO A 496 1.63 19.46 -10.66
N THR A 497 1.42 19.37 -9.35
CA THR A 497 0.11 19.02 -8.77
C THR A 497 -0.91 20.13 -8.99
N CYS A 498 -0.46 21.39 -8.96
CA CYS A 498 -1.34 22.57 -8.94
C CYS A 498 -1.35 23.31 -10.29
N ALA A 499 -0.23 23.32 -11.02
CA ALA A 499 -0.06 24.06 -12.25
C ALA A 499 0.40 23.16 -13.42
N PRO A 500 0.07 23.51 -14.68
CA PRO A 500 0.42 22.69 -15.83
C PRO A 500 1.82 22.88 -16.41
N GLN A 501 2.55 23.90 -15.98
CA GLN A 501 3.87 24.21 -16.49
C GLN A 501 4.88 23.12 -16.14
N ALA A 502 5.78 22.85 -17.09
CA ALA A 502 6.99 22.08 -16.82
C ALA A 502 7.87 22.86 -15.83
N VAL A 503 8.64 22.12 -15.03
CA VAL A 503 9.65 22.68 -14.13
C VAL A 503 11.04 22.47 -14.74
N LEU A 504 11.98 23.36 -14.41
CA LEU A 504 13.36 23.22 -14.88
C LEU A 504 13.95 21.89 -14.37
N TRP A 505 13.90 21.68 -13.06
CA TRP A 505 14.29 20.44 -12.40
C TRP A 505 13.44 20.20 -11.15
N ALA A 506 13.21 18.94 -10.81
CA ALA A 506 12.57 18.53 -9.56
C ALA A 506 13.13 17.17 -9.09
N PRO A 507 13.17 16.92 -7.76
CA PRO A 507 13.73 15.69 -7.20
C PRO A 507 13.15 14.40 -7.78
N ARG A 508 11.86 14.37 -8.16
CA ARG A 508 11.20 13.17 -8.71
C ARG A 508 11.04 13.21 -10.22
N MET A 509 11.71 14.09 -10.95
CA MET A 509 11.60 14.15 -12.41
C MET A 509 12.00 12.80 -13.08
N LEU A 510 13.01 12.11 -12.55
CA LEU A 510 13.50 10.83 -13.09
C LEU A 510 12.57 9.62 -12.92
N VAL A 511 11.49 9.72 -12.12
CA VAL A 511 10.53 8.61 -11.99
C VAL A 511 9.58 8.51 -13.20
N PHE A 512 9.61 9.52 -14.06
CA PHE A 512 8.89 9.59 -15.34
C PHE A 512 9.87 9.42 -16.52
N PRO A 513 9.38 9.04 -17.71
CA PRO A 513 10.24 8.69 -18.85
C PRO A 513 10.70 9.92 -19.64
N GLY A 514 10.27 11.14 -19.27
CA GLY A 514 10.41 12.32 -20.12
C GLY A 514 11.84 12.84 -20.25
N VAL A 515 12.76 12.44 -19.37
CA VAL A 515 14.18 12.84 -19.41
C VAL A 515 15.11 11.65 -19.17
N THR A 516 16.31 11.74 -19.72
CA THR A 516 17.40 10.80 -19.41
C THR A 516 18.10 11.20 -18.11
N GLU A 517 18.83 10.27 -17.48
CA GLU A 517 19.67 10.59 -16.29
C GLU A 517 20.75 11.65 -16.57
N ALA A 518 21.20 11.76 -17.83
CA ALA A 518 22.15 12.80 -18.23
C ALA A 518 21.46 14.17 -18.33
N GLU A 519 20.29 14.23 -18.97
CA GLU A 519 19.50 15.46 -19.08
C GLU A 519 19.02 15.96 -17.71
N ASP A 520 18.56 15.07 -16.83
CA ASP A 520 18.11 15.43 -15.49
C ASP A 520 19.22 16.10 -14.68
N ARG A 521 20.43 15.51 -14.69
CA ARG A 521 21.59 16.12 -14.03
C ARG A 521 21.99 17.45 -14.66
N GLN A 522 21.94 17.55 -15.98
CA GLN A 522 22.21 18.82 -16.66
C GLN A 522 21.23 19.90 -16.19
N ARG A 523 19.93 19.58 -16.09
CA ARG A 523 18.89 20.49 -15.59
C ARG A 523 19.12 20.88 -14.13
N PHE A 524 19.55 19.95 -13.28
CA PHE A 524 19.93 20.25 -11.90
C PHE A 524 21.08 21.28 -11.84
N PHE A 525 22.17 21.07 -12.59
CA PHE A 525 23.27 22.02 -12.62
C PHE A 525 22.89 23.37 -13.25
N GLN A 526 22.00 23.38 -14.25
CA GLN A 526 21.42 24.62 -14.78
C GLN A 526 20.60 25.36 -13.72
N GLN A 527 19.84 24.64 -12.91
CA GLN A 527 19.09 25.21 -11.80
C GLN A 527 20.02 25.84 -10.76
N LEU A 528 21.09 25.15 -10.36
CA LEU A 528 22.11 25.71 -9.46
C LEU A 528 22.76 26.97 -10.05
N TYR A 529 23.09 26.95 -11.35
CA TYR A 529 23.66 28.10 -12.05
C TYR A 529 22.71 29.31 -12.03
N TYR A 530 21.44 29.14 -12.40
CA TYR A 530 20.47 30.25 -12.40
C TYR A 530 20.13 30.77 -11.00
N LEU A 531 20.27 29.94 -9.97
CA LEU A 531 20.13 30.36 -8.57
C LEU A 531 21.41 30.98 -7.99
N GLY A 532 22.47 31.09 -8.80
CA GLY A 532 23.75 31.68 -8.39
C GLY A 532 24.43 30.89 -7.28
N TYR A 533 24.39 29.56 -7.36
CA TYR A 533 25.17 28.70 -6.47
C TYR A 533 26.66 28.84 -6.79
N ASP A 534 27.43 29.13 -5.76
CA ASP A 534 28.87 29.05 -5.74
C ASP A 534 29.32 27.86 -4.89
N GLU A 535 30.63 27.62 -4.83
CA GLU A 535 31.20 26.53 -4.04
C GLU A 535 30.75 26.55 -2.56
N PRO A 536 30.82 27.68 -1.82
CA PRO A 536 30.33 27.74 -0.44
C PRO A 536 28.86 27.35 -0.27
N LYS A 537 27.97 27.78 -1.17
CA LYS A 537 26.55 27.40 -1.11
C LYS A 537 26.35 25.91 -1.34
N ILE A 538 27.08 25.31 -2.28
CA ILE A 538 27.01 23.86 -2.53
C ILE A 538 27.44 23.09 -1.28
N TRP A 539 28.57 23.46 -0.67
CA TRP A 539 29.03 22.80 0.56
C TRP A 539 28.02 22.93 1.70
N LYS A 540 27.40 24.11 1.85
CA LYS A 540 26.35 24.32 2.85
C LYS A 540 25.13 23.42 2.64
N GLU A 541 24.70 23.20 1.40
CA GLU A 541 23.59 22.26 1.13
C GLU A 541 24.01 20.80 1.35
N LEU A 542 25.25 20.44 1.01
CA LEU A 542 25.79 19.11 1.30
C LEU A 542 25.82 18.81 2.80
N GLU A 543 26.17 19.78 3.64
CA GLU A 543 26.18 19.65 5.10
C GLU A 543 24.79 19.37 5.69
N LYS A 544 23.71 19.82 5.05
CA LYS A 544 22.33 19.53 5.49
C LYS A 544 21.89 18.10 5.23
N ALA A 545 22.61 17.37 4.37
CA ALA A 545 22.23 16.03 3.92
C ALA A 545 20.78 15.94 3.39
N ASP A 546 20.30 16.99 2.71
CA ASP A 546 18.95 16.99 2.12
C ASP A 546 18.90 16.01 0.93
N TRP A 547 18.02 15.01 1.05
CA TRP A 547 17.79 14.02 0.00
C TRP A 547 17.41 14.67 -1.33
N ASN A 548 16.63 15.77 -1.33
CA ASN A 548 16.24 16.45 -2.57
C ASN A 548 17.46 17.02 -3.30
N PHE A 549 18.43 17.56 -2.57
CA PHE A 549 19.66 18.07 -3.18
C PHE A 549 20.56 16.92 -3.65
N TYR A 550 20.70 15.87 -2.84
CA TYR A 550 21.49 14.67 -3.20
C TYR A 550 20.93 13.94 -4.43
N ALA A 551 19.61 13.94 -4.61
CA ALA A 551 18.94 13.36 -5.77
C ALA A 551 19.38 13.99 -7.10
N GLY A 552 19.68 15.29 -7.11
CA GLY A 552 20.20 15.98 -8.30
C GLY A 552 21.70 15.77 -8.51
N LEU A 553 22.47 15.65 -7.43
CA LEU A 553 23.93 15.57 -7.50
C LEU A 553 24.45 14.17 -7.82
N PHE A 554 23.82 13.13 -7.27
CA PHE A 554 24.27 11.75 -7.40
C PHE A 554 23.26 10.90 -8.18
N PRO A 555 23.74 9.93 -8.98
CA PRO A 555 22.86 8.93 -9.57
C PRO A 555 22.04 8.19 -8.51
N TYR A 556 20.77 7.91 -8.81
CA TYR A 556 19.85 7.19 -7.91
C TYR A 556 20.42 5.88 -7.35
N TYR A 557 21.18 5.12 -8.16
CA TYR A 557 21.79 3.86 -7.72
C TYR A 557 22.89 4.04 -6.66
N ARG A 558 23.42 5.26 -6.48
CA ARG A 558 24.37 5.59 -5.40
C ARG A 558 23.66 6.06 -4.13
N LEU A 559 22.48 6.66 -4.27
CA LEU A 559 21.66 7.12 -3.15
C LEU A 559 21.07 5.95 -2.35
N SER A 560 20.87 4.79 -2.98
CA SER A 560 20.37 3.58 -2.29
C SER A 560 21.41 2.87 -1.42
N ARG A 561 22.67 3.33 -1.42
CA ARG A 561 23.78 2.80 -0.60
C ARG A 561 24.20 3.73 0.54
N VAL A 562 23.62 4.93 0.60
CA VAL A 562 23.75 5.89 1.70
C VAL A 562 22.51 5.74 2.57
#